data_AF-A0A800AFX4-F1
#
_entry.id   AF-A0A800AFX4-F1
#
_cell.length_a   1.000
_cell.length_b   1.000
_cell.length_c   1.000
_cell.angle_alpha   90.00
_cell.angle_beta   90.00
_cell.angle_gamma   90.00
#
_symmetry.space_group_name_H-M   'P 1'
#
loop_
_entity.id
_entity.type
_entity.pdbx_description
1 polymer ?
#
loop_
_entity_poly.entity_id
_entity_poly.type
_entity_poly.pdbx_seq_one_letter_code
_entity_poly.pdbx_strand_id
1 'polypeptide(L)'
;MRQKIRQFPVIFIFLLNLFTIYTWGKEYRPEVGVRALGMAGAFTGSADDATAALWNPAGLAKLKHKSIFVYDFSQGALSFAYPIERVGTFGISILDLNYKDRFIYDKLYNPLGKFEVGYNQITLSYARTIGNHLMMGANFGYNRIPWEDSPWQPSFDAGIITRVKSIFIGGRITDIADTKFYNHEGKPLKNFYQQISIGASWIPSKHISINSDLNAAKRKIRLGMEVGWKGIYLRSGAIRNLNKVETPLGWTAGASINLSGVQLNYAYLNDDGIDYKHLISLGFEFVGIGQKRPRTLGLPKNESQIHRLSPAISHTPRRLQMKSTLKSEVNPTITKTDETIRTHPIKLPIVDNPLKNNSLLEANTALEPQQTSESEAEFNESDNSKSNPEDSETLIVKLGKKYNIELPLILAVIEIESRFKPDNVSQAGAVGLMQLMPVTARELGLRVPMYKDPMNPISNPRLDERFDPKKNIEAGMKFLSKMINKYKKNYVLALCAYNAGPGRVDKNVPTIRETEKHVGRVLNRYYEYQNSPRKMRNALEILNAVLGE
;
A
#
# COMPACT_ATOMS: atom_id res chain seq x y z
N MET A 1 8.93 -48.22 43.19
CA MET A 1 7.49 -47.89 42.98
C MET A 1 7.35 -46.49 42.40
N ARG A 2 6.37 -46.26 41.51
CA ARG A 2 5.73 -44.97 41.14
C ARG A 2 6.55 -43.66 41.31
N GLN A 3 7.38 -43.30 40.33
CA GLN A 3 7.48 -41.88 39.94
C GLN A 3 6.36 -41.59 38.93
N LYS A 4 5.35 -40.80 39.31
CA LYS A 4 4.29 -40.37 38.38
C LYS A 4 4.80 -39.22 37.51
N ILE A 5 4.87 -39.46 36.20
CA ILE A 5 5.28 -38.47 35.19
C ILE A 5 4.32 -37.27 35.22
N ARG A 6 4.81 -36.09 35.59
CA ARG A 6 4.03 -34.85 35.68
C ARG A 6 4.13 -34.02 34.39
N GLN A 7 3.76 -34.62 33.25
CA GLN A 7 3.79 -33.99 31.91
C GLN A 7 2.47 -33.30 31.48
N PHE A 8 1.48 -33.21 32.37
CA PHE A 8 0.34 -32.30 32.21
C PHE A 8 0.75 -30.93 32.77
N PRO A 9 1.10 -29.96 31.89
CA PRO A 9 0.06 -29.03 31.45
C PRO A 9 0.09 -28.64 29.95
N VAL A 10 0.93 -29.26 29.10
CA VAL A 10 1.07 -28.84 27.69
C VAL A 10 -0.16 -29.26 26.85
N ILE A 11 -0.63 -30.49 27.02
CA ILE A 11 -1.77 -31.05 26.25
C ILE A 11 -3.11 -30.42 26.68
N PHE A 12 -3.24 -30.01 27.94
CA PHE A 12 -4.52 -29.49 28.47
C PHE A 12 -4.91 -28.12 27.88
N ILE A 13 -3.92 -27.34 27.41
CA ILE A 13 -4.16 -26.04 26.76
C ILE A 13 -4.75 -26.22 25.34
N PHE A 14 -4.59 -27.38 24.71
CA PHE A 14 -5.08 -27.65 23.35
C PHE A 14 -6.59 -27.92 23.25
N LEU A 15 -7.27 -28.26 24.35
CA LEU A 15 -8.64 -28.81 24.31
C LEU A 15 -9.76 -27.83 24.73
N LEU A 16 -9.44 -26.65 25.26
CA LEU A 16 -10.44 -25.77 25.91
C LEU A 16 -11.13 -24.77 24.95
N ASN A 17 -11.45 -25.17 23.71
CA ASN A 17 -12.06 -24.26 22.72
C ASN A 17 -13.10 -24.95 21.83
N LEU A 18 -14.29 -25.19 22.38
CA LEU A 18 -15.41 -25.77 21.63
C LEU A 18 -16.80 -25.24 22.07
N PHE A 19 -16.95 -23.92 22.13
CA PHE A 19 -18.26 -23.25 22.05
C PHE A 19 -18.12 -21.84 21.46
N THR A 20 -18.77 -21.59 20.31
CA THR A 20 -19.04 -20.25 19.76
C THR A 20 -20.02 -20.37 18.59
N ILE A 21 -20.86 -19.35 18.41
CA ILE A 21 -22.07 -19.40 17.57
C ILE A 21 -21.74 -19.26 16.06
N TYR A 22 -22.63 -19.77 15.21
CA TYR A 22 -22.55 -19.73 13.75
C TYR A 22 -22.89 -18.32 13.22
N THR A 23 -21.93 -17.63 12.59
CA THR A 23 -22.20 -16.34 11.91
C THR A 23 -21.50 -16.27 10.54
N TRP A 24 -22.28 -16.27 9.46
CA TRP A 24 -21.82 -15.89 8.12
C TRP A 24 -21.70 -14.36 8.00
N GLY A 25 -20.99 -13.90 6.95
CA GLY A 25 -21.02 -12.48 6.53
C GLY A 25 -20.26 -11.47 7.40
N LYS A 26 -19.52 -11.89 8.43
CA LYS A 26 -18.68 -10.98 9.23
C LYS A 26 -17.35 -10.67 8.56
N GLU A 27 -17.03 -9.40 8.45
CA GLU A 27 -15.73 -8.90 8.02
C GLU A 27 -14.90 -8.36 9.19
N TYR A 28 -13.59 -8.36 9.00
CA TYR A 28 -12.57 -8.19 10.02
C TYR A 28 -11.36 -7.46 9.43
N ARG A 29 -10.55 -6.79 10.26
CA ARG A 29 -9.32 -6.16 9.76
C ARG A 29 -8.40 -7.19 9.06
N PRO A 30 -7.73 -6.77 7.96
CA PRO A 30 -6.73 -7.58 7.28
C PRO A 30 -5.53 -7.87 8.19
N GLU A 31 -4.75 -8.89 7.83
CA GLU A 31 -3.60 -9.33 8.63
C GLU A 31 -2.31 -9.02 7.88
N VAL A 32 -1.31 -8.52 8.62
CA VAL A 32 -0.20 -7.75 8.06
C VAL A 32 1.13 -8.17 8.69
N GLY A 33 2.19 -8.22 7.90
CA GLY A 33 3.56 -8.39 8.39
C GLY A 33 4.13 -9.76 8.08
N VAL A 34 5.05 -9.77 7.10
CA VAL A 34 5.77 -10.96 6.59
C VAL A 34 6.21 -11.96 7.65
N ARG A 35 6.81 -11.51 8.76
CA ARG A 35 7.31 -12.40 9.83
C ARG A 35 6.19 -13.18 10.51
N ALA A 36 5.09 -12.52 10.86
CA ALA A 36 3.92 -13.13 11.48
C ALA A 36 3.20 -14.06 10.50
N LEU A 37 2.99 -13.62 9.27
CA LEU A 37 2.29 -14.39 8.23
C LEU A 37 3.09 -15.61 7.76
N GLY A 38 4.43 -15.55 7.71
CA GLY A 38 5.29 -16.71 7.49
C GLY A 38 5.20 -17.80 8.58
N MET A 39 4.65 -17.46 9.76
CA MET A 39 4.29 -18.39 10.84
C MET A 39 2.76 -18.62 10.89
N ALA A 40 2.07 -18.64 9.76
CA ALA A 40 0.63 -18.84 9.65
C ALA A 40 -0.24 -17.78 10.40
N GLY A 41 0.34 -16.64 10.79
CA GLY A 41 -0.30 -15.68 11.68
C GLY A 41 -0.39 -16.13 13.14
N ALA A 42 0.42 -17.09 13.56
CA ALA A 42 0.51 -17.56 14.95
C ALA A 42 1.37 -16.62 15.81
N PHE A 43 0.90 -15.38 16.02
CA PHE A 43 1.74 -14.30 16.56
C PHE A 43 1.23 -13.63 17.85
N THR A 44 0.00 -13.86 18.32
CA THR A 44 -0.54 -13.16 19.51
C THR A 44 0.28 -13.38 20.79
N GLY A 45 0.92 -14.54 20.96
CA GLY A 45 1.80 -14.84 22.10
C GLY A 45 3.28 -14.49 21.88
N SER A 46 3.73 -14.40 20.63
CA SER A 46 5.15 -14.20 20.26
C SER A 46 5.50 -12.77 19.89
N ALA A 47 4.55 -11.94 19.43
CA ALA A 47 4.72 -10.56 18.97
C ALA A 47 5.88 -9.79 19.66
N ASP A 48 6.98 -9.55 18.93
CA ASP A 48 8.20 -8.90 19.45
C ASP A 48 9.03 -8.12 18.42
N ASP A 49 8.36 -7.55 17.41
CA ASP A 49 8.90 -6.54 16.51
C ASP A 49 7.90 -5.38 16.37
N ALA A 50 8.20 -4.38 15.52
CA ALA A 50 7.33 -3.22 15.36
C ALA A 50 5.91 -3.57 14.85
N THR A 51 5.74 -4.68 14.14
CA THR A 51 4.42 -5.13 13.66
C THR A 51 3.53 -5.67 14.79
N ALA A 52 4.07 -5.85 16.00
CA ALA A 52 3.28 -6.21 17.19
C ALA A 52 2.09 -5.26 17.42
N ALA A 53 2.19 -3.99 17.03
CA ALA A 53 1.08 -3.02 17.03
C ALA A 53 -0.17 -3.53 16.29
N LEU A 54 0.01 -4.21 15.15
CA LEU A 54 -1.08 -4.75 14.31
C LEU A 54 -1.55 -6.14 14.76
N TRP A 55 -0.80 -6.80 15.66
CA TRP A 55 -1.11 -8.12 16.19
C TRP A 55 -1.56 -8.06 17.65
N ASN A 56 -0.63 -7.94 18.60
CA ASN A 56 -0.92 -7.80 20.02
C ASN A 56 -0.05 -6.66 20.57
N PRO A 57 -0.62 -5.47 20.88
CA PRO A 57 0.18 -4.31 21.22
C PRO A 57 1.03 -4.49 22.49
N ALA A 58 0.65 -5.38 23.41
CA ALA A 58 1.51 -5.73 24.55
C ALA A 58 2.88 -6.31 24.14
N GLY A 59 3.00 -6.87 22.93
CA GLY A 59 4.26 -7.35 22.36
C GLY A 59 5.33 -6.26 22.22
N LEU A 60 4.93 -5.01 21.99
CA LEU A 60 5.86 -3.87 21.93
C LEU A 60 6.67 -3.71 23.22
N ALA A 61 6.11 -4.08 24.39
CA ALA A 61 6.82 -4.03 25.67
C ALA A 61 8.01 -5.02 25.77
N LYS A 62 8.12 -6.01 24.85
CA LYS A 62 9.29 -6.90 24.77
C LYS A 62 10.53 -6.21 24.21
N LEU A 63 10.38 -5.09 23.48
CA LEU A 63 11.47 -4.43 22.75
C LEU A 63 12.51 -3.74 23.66
N LYS A 64 12.06 -3.10 24.75
CA LYS A 64 12.80 -2.46 25.87
C LYS A 64 13.91 -1.43 25.55
N HIS A 65 14.85 -1.77 24.68
CA HIS A 65 16.02 -0.96 24.30
C HIS A 65 16.26 -0.90 22.80
N LYS A 66 15.58 -1.75 22.02
CA LYS A 66 15.59 -1.73 20.56
C LYS A 66 14.48 -0.83 20.03
N SER A 67 14.85 0.24 19.34
CA SER A 67 13.95 0.88 18.38
C SER A 67 13.93 0.00 17.13
N ILE A 68 12.74 -0.24 16.56
CA ILE A 68 12.59 -1.07 15.36
C ILE A 68 11.69 -0.35 14.37
N PHE A 69 12.17 -0.22 13.14
CA PHE A 69 11.37 0.14 11.97
C PHE A 69 11.16 -1.11 11.10
N VAL A 70 10.00 -1.25 10.48
CA VAL A 70 9.67 -2.27 9.46
C VAL A 70 8.84 -1.62 8.36
N TYR A 71 9.17 -1.91 7.09
CA TYR A 71 8.35 -1.59 5.92
C TYR A 71 8.07 -2.85 5.09
N ASP A 72 6.79 -3.16 4.92
CA ASP A 72 6.27 -4.29 4.15
C ASP A 72 5.87 -3.81 2.75
N PHE A 73 6.73 -4.10 1.77
CA PHE A 73 6.55 -3.67 0.37
C PHE A 73 5.37 -4.38 -0.30
N SER A 74 4.97 -5.53 0.20
CA SER A 74 3.89 -6.34 -0.38
C SER A 74 2.51 -5.99 0.18
N GLN A 75 2.45 -5.32 1.34
CA GLN A 75 1.21 -4.95 2.01
C GLN A 75 1.05 -3.43 2.25
N GLY A 76 1.98 -2.60 1.76
CA GLY A 76 1.94 -1.15 1.95
C GLY A 76 1.99 -0.72 3.42
N ALA A 77 2.71 -1.49 4.26
CA ALA A 77 2.64 -1.33 5.71
C ALA A 77 3.96 -0.84 6.31
N LEU A 78 3.92 0.34 6.93
CA LEU A 78 4.99 0.89 7.75
C LEU A 78 4.69 0.64 9.22
N SER A 79 5.67 0.23 10.01
CA SER A 79 5.55 0.13 11.47
C SER A 79 6.85 0.53 12.16
N PHE A 80 6.75 1.47 13.09
CA PHE A 80 7.87 1.94 13.90
C PHE A 80 7.54 1.81 15.39
N ALA A 81 8.49 1.32 16.16
CA ALA A 81 8.38 1.18 17.61
C ALA A 81 9.60 1.79 18.32
N TYR A 82 9.32 2.62 19.32
CA TYR A 82 10.31 3.38 20.09
C TYR A 82 10.15 3.14 21.60
N PRO A 83 11.06 2.38 22.24
CA PRO A 83 11.04 2.21 23.68
C PRO A 83 11.71 3.38 24.41
N ILE A 84 11.09 3.80 25.51
CA ILE A 84 11.59 4.82 26.44
C ILE A 84 11.75 4.16 27.81
N GLU A 85 12.95 4.28 28.40
CA GLU A 85 13.26 3.65 29.69
C GLU A 85 12.24 4.08 30.76
N ARG A 86 11.75 3.13 31.56
CA ARG A 86 10.76 3.29 32.65
C ARG A 86 9.35 3.69 32.20
N VAL A 87 9.19 4.45 31.11
CA VAL A 87 7.89 4.92 30.59
C VAL A 87 7.13 3.81 29.88
N GLY A 88 7.76 3.11 28.94
CA GLY A 88 7.11 2.08 28.11
C GLY A 88 7.61 2.10 26.66
N THR A 89 6.89 1.45 25.76
CA THR A 89 7.16 1.47 24.31
C THR A 89 6.00 2.13 23.59
N PHE A 90 6.31 3.14 22.78
CA PHE A 90 5.37 3.75 21.87
C PHE A 90 5.52 3.10 20.49
N GLY A 91 4.43 3.01 19.74
CA GLY A 91 4.42 2.52 18.37
C GLY A 91 3.56 3.40 17.48
N ILE A 92 3.92 3.46 16.21
CA ILE A 92 3.08 3.98 15.13
C ILE A 92 3.12 3.00 13.96
N SER A 93 1.94 2.62 13.47
CA SER A 93 1.79 1.83 12.25
C SER A 93 0.92 2.59 11.26
N ILE A 94 1.38 2.69 10.01
CA ILE A 94 0.61 3.22 8.89
C ILE A 94 0.45 2.08 7.90
N LEU A 95 -0.79 1.82 7.51
CA LEU A 95 -1.18 0.71 6.66
C LEU A 95 -1.97 1.25 5.47
N ASP A 96 -1.43 1.06 4.27
CA ASP A 96 -2.02 1.45 3.01
C ASP A 96 -2.17 0.20 2.14
N LEU A 97 -3.17 -0.63 2.48
CA LEU A 97 -3.42 -1.91 1.80
C LEU A 97 -4.12 -1.67 0.48
N ASN A 98 -3.33 -1.42 -0.55
CA ASN A 98 -3.81 -0.92 -1.83
C ASN A 98 -4.38 -2.04 -2.69
N TYR A 99 -5.69 -2.26 -2.51
CA TYR A 99 -6.54 -3.15 -3.31
C TYR A 99 -6.78 -2.58 -4.72
N LYS A 100 -5.68 -2.50 -5.48
CA LYS A 100 -5.55 -2.14 -6.90
C LYS A 100 -5.77 -0.65 -7.19
N ASP A 101 -5.16 -0.20 -8.29
CA ASP A 101 -5.45 1.09 -8.91
C ASP A 101 -6.96 1.22 -9.13
N ARG A 102 -7.58 2.23 -8.52
CA ARG A 102 -8.91 2.71 -8.91
C ARG A 102 -8.83 4.20 -9.16
N PHE A 103 -9.35 4.63 -10.31
CA PHE A 103 -9.53 6.05 -10.59
C PHE A 103 -10.63 6.59 -9.68
N ILE A 104 -10.39 7.71 -9.02
CA ILE A 104 -11.45 8.50 -8.37
C ILE A 104 -11.95 9.52 -9.37
N TYR A 105 -13.27 9.69 -9.40
CA TYR A 105 -13.97 10.54 -10.36
C TYR A 105 -14.48 11.81 -9.67
N ASP A 106 -14.60 12.90 -10.43
CA ASP A 106 -15.49 14.00 -10.03
C ASP A 106 -16.96 13.66 -10.34
N LYS A 107 -17.89 14.59 -10.04
CA LYS A 107 -19.32 14.46 -10.35
C LYS A 107 -19.65 14.43 -11.85
N LEU A 108 -18.66 14.56 -12.73
CA LEU A 108 -18.77 14.53 -14.20
C LEU A 108 -17.98 13.35 -14.82
N TYR A 109 -17.44 12.45 -13.98
CA TYR A 109 -16.61 11.30 -14.37
C TYR A 109 -15.24 11.60 -14.97
N ASN A 110 -14.65 12.77 -14.67
CA ASN A 110 -13.24 13.03 -14.91
C ASN A 110 -12.38 12.29 -13.87
N PRO A 111 -11.45 11.39 -14.25
CA PRO A 111 -10.45 10.86 -13.33
C PRO A 111 -9.51 11.95 -12.80
N LEU A 112 -9.64 12.29 -11.51
CA LEU A 112 -8.81 13.28 -10.80
C LEU A 112 -7.38 12.79 -10.47
N GLY A 113 -6.92 11.77 -11.18
CA GLY A 113 -5.71 11.01 -10.91
C GLY A 113 -5.97 9.60 -10.35
N LYS A 114 -4.89 8.93 -9.96
CA LYS A 114 -4.95 7.68 -9.19
C LYS A 114 -4.97 8.02 -7.70
N PHE A 115 -5.93 7.47 -6.97
CA PHE A 115 -5.90 7.41 -5.51
C PHE A 115 -6.24 5.99 -5.10
N GLU A 116 -5.40 5.38 -4.27
CA GLU A 116 -5.49 3.96 -3.99
C GLU A 116 -6.63 3.70 -3.01
N VAL A 117 -7.75 3.18 -3.53
CA VAL A 117 -8.95 2.90 -2.75
C VAL A 117 -8.77 1.56 -2.02
N GLY A 118 -7.84 1.56 -1.06
CA GLY A 118 -7.40 0.44 -0.23
C GLY A 118 -7.96 0.43 1.20
N TYR A 119 -7.53 -0.53 2.01
CA TYR A 119 -7.76 -0.49 3.46
C TYR A 119 -6.69 0.38 4.12
N ASN A 120 -7.10 1.58 4.51
CA ASN A 120 -6.26 2.60 5.12
C ASN A 120 -6.36 2.52 6.65
N GLN A 121 -5.25 2.48 7.38
CA GLN A 121 -5.26 2.49 8.84
C GLN A 121 -4.00 3.18 9.39
N ILE A 122 -4.19 4.21 10.22
CA ILE A 122 -3.16 4.80 11.06
C ILE A 122 -3.40 4.31 12.48
N THR A 123 -2.37 3.77 13.14
CA THR A 123 -2.46 3.21 14.50
C THR A 123 -1.39 3.86 15.38
N LEU A 124 -1.81 4.40 16.51
CA LEU A 124 -0.93 4.82 17.61
C LEU A 124 -1.03 3.77 18.72
N SER A 125 0.13 3.24 19.15
CA SER A 125 0.21 2.17 20.15
C SER A 125 1.02 2.60 21.37
N TYR A 126 0.63 2.10 22.54
CA TYR A 126 1.44 2.20 23.76
C TYR A 126 1.43 0.87 24.51
N ALA A 127 2.59 0.45 25.04
CA ALA A 127 2.74 -0.78 25.80
C ALA A 127 3.75 -0.66 26.96
N ARG A 128 3.52 -1.42 28.04
CA ARG A 128 4.38 -1.42 29.23
C ARG A 128 4.43 -2.81 29.89
N THR A 129 5.59 -3.18 30.43
CA THR A 129 5.69 -4.28 31.40
C THR A 129 5.20 -3.79 32.77
N ILE A 130 4.30 -4.53 33.41
CA ILE A 130 3.80 -4.28 34.76
C ILE A 130 4.34 -5.39 35.67
N GLY A 131 5.13 -4.99 36.67
CA GLY A 131 5.94 -5.93 37.44
C GLY A 131 6.93 -6.68 36.54
N ASN A 132 7.14 -7.98 36.83
CA ASN A 132 8.18 -8.79 36.18
C ASN A 132 7.67 -9.71 35.06
N HIS A 133 6.36 -9.94 34.96
CA HIS A 133 5.79 -11.03 34.16
C HIS A 133 4.67 -10.62 33.21
N LEU A 134 3.90 -9.57 33.55
CA LEU A 134 2.78 -9.09 32.74
C LEU A 134 3.24 -7.95 31.82
N MET A 135 2.79 -7.99 30.58
CA MET A 135 2.89 -6.91 29.61
C MET A 135 1.48 -6.56 29.15
N MET A 136 1.18 -5.27 29.08
CA MET A 136 -0.09 -4.74 28.59
C MET A 136 0.19 -3.72 27.50
N GLY A 137 -0.73 -3.58 26.56
CA GLY A 137 -0.69 -2.53 25.55
C GLY A 137 -2.06 -2.23 24.96
N ALA A 138 -2.18 -1.06 24.36
CA ALA A 138 -3.41 -0.60 23.71
C ALA A 138 -3.08 0.16 22.42
N ASN A 139 -4.05 0.17 21.50
CA ASN A 139 -4.04 0.94 20.27
C ASN A 139 -5.18 1.96 20.27
N PHE A 140 -4.91 3.14 19.73
CA PHE A 140 -5.90 3.95 19.04
C PHE A 140 -5.66 3.81 17.53
N GLY A 141 -6.64 3.29 16.81
CA GLY A 141 -6.65 3.22 15.35
C GLY A 141 -7.57 4.28 14.76
N TYR A 142 -7.22 4.76 13.57
CA TYR A 142 -8.09 5.55 12.70
C TYR A 142 -8.05 4.90 11.32
N ASN A 143 -9.20 4.49 10.81
CA ASN A 143 -9.32 3.52 9.71
C ASN A 143 -10.23 4.05 8.61
N ARG A 144 -9.97 3.73 7.34
CA ARG A 144 -10.87 3.98 6.20
C ARG A 144 -10.98 2.71 5.37
N ILE A 145 -12.21 2.34 5.01
CA ILE A 145 -12.48 1.19 4.14
C ILE A 145 -12.37 1.59 2.65
N PRO A 146 -12.19 0.62 1.74
CA PRO A 146 -12.06 0.85 0.29
C PRO A 146 -13.38 1.23 -0.42
N TRP A 147 -14.07 2.24 0.11
CA TRP A 147 -15.30 2.87 -0.40
C TRP A 147 -15.07 4.37 -0.64
N GLU A 148 -15.68 4.90 -1.70
CA GLU A 148 -15.55 6.29 -2.16
C GLU A 148 -15.96 7.29 -1.05
N ASP A 149 -17.24 7.28 -0.66
CA ASP A 149 -17.80 8.11 0.41
C ASP A 149 -17.47 7.62 1.84
N SER A 150 -16.44 6.78 2.04
CA SER A 150 -16.04 6.39 3.40
C SER A 150 -15.27 7.54 4.06
N PRO A 151 -15.77 8.16 5.15
CA PRO A 151 -14.93 8.89 6.07
C PRO A 151 -14.02 7.90 6.82
N TRP A 152 -13.09 8.45 7.59
CA TRP A 152 -12.29 7.69 8.54
C TRP A 152 -13.08 7.43 9.83
N GLN A 153 -12.79 6.32 10.51
CA GLN A 153 -13.48 5.87 11.73
C GLN A 153 -12.46 5.47 12.82
N PRO A 154 -12.66 5.90 14.07
CA PRO A 154 -11.82 5.51 15.19
C PRO A 154 -12.05 4.04 15.57
N SER A 155 -10.99 3.38 16.05
CA SER A 155 -11.06 2.04 16.62
C SER A 155 -10.12 1.90 17.82
N PHE A 156 -10.40 0.92 18.68
CA PHE A 156 -9.60 0.66 19.86
C PHE A 156 -9.26 -0.83 19.93
N ASP A 157 -8.00 -1.13 20.25
CA ASP A 157 -7.53 -2.50 20.48
C ASP A 157 -6.80 -2.57 21.82
N ALA A 158 -6.85 -3.72 22.49
CA ALA A 158 -6.11 -3.96 23.72
C ALA A 158 -5.46 -5.35 23.70
N GLY A 159 -4.32 -5.46 24.38
CA GLY A 159 -3.49 -6.65 24.39
C GLY A 159 -2.86 -6.90 25.75
N ILE A 160 -2.70 -8.18 26.07
CA ILE A 160 -1.92 -8.67 27.21
C ILE A 160 -0.98 -9.79 26.75
N ILE A 161 0.20 -9.86 27.36
CA ILE A 161 1.08 -11.05 27.30
C ILE A 161 1.63 -11.29 28.70
N THR A 162 1.53 -12.52 29.20
CA THR A 162 2.20 -12.97 30.43
C THR A 162 3.29 -13.99 30.13
N ARG A 163 4.37 -14.00 30.91
CA ARG A 163 5.48 -14.96 30.78
C ARG A 163 5.55 -15.93 31.95
N VAL A 164 5.48 -17.23 31.66
CA VAL A 164 5.67 -18.32 32.61
C VAL A 164 6.85 -19.18 32.15
N LYS A 165 8.00 -19.06 32.82
CA LYS A 165 9.28 -19.71 32.46
C LYS A 165 9.72 -19.41 31.01
N SER A 166 9.56 -20.38 30.11
CA SER A 166 9.90 -20.28 28.68
C SER A 166 8.66 -20.22 27.77
N ILE A 167 7.48 -20.05 28.35
CA ILE A 167 6.22 -19.89 27.62
C ILE A 167 5.72 -18.46 27.81
N PHE A 168 5.33 -17.81 26.72
CA PHE A 168 4.54 -16.60 26.70
C PHE A 168 3.10 -16.97 26.35
N ILE A 169 2.13 -16.40 27.07
CA ILE A 169 0.70 -16.57 26.82
C ILE A 169 0.13 -15.18 26.55
N GLY A 170 -0.36 -14.96 25.33
CA GLY A 170 -0.92 -13.70 24.87
C GLY A 170 -2.43 -13.79 24.68
N GLY A 171 -3.13 -12.70 25.00
CA GLY A 171 -4.52 -12.48 24.66
C GLY A 171 -4.69 -11.10 24.05
N ARG A 172 -5.55 -10.95 23.05
CA ARG A 172 -5.87 -9.67 22.43
C ARG A 172 -7.37 -9.52 22.16
N ILE A 173 -7.80 -8.27 22.13
CA ILE A 173 -9.10 -7.84 21.63
C ILE A 173 -8.86 -6.71 20.61
N THR A 174 -9.42 -6.86 19.41
CA THR A 174 -9.32 -5.93 18.29
C THR A 174 -10.73 -5.49 17.90
N ASP A 175 -10.91 -4.22 17.50
CA ASP A 175 -12.23 -3.62 17.24
C ASP A 175 -13.15 -3.69 18.48
N ILE A 176 -12.67 -3.14 19.61
CA ILE A 176 -13.48 -2.97 20.83
C ILE A 176 -14.74 -2.17 20.48
N ALA A 177 -15.91 -2.71 20.82
CA ALA A 177 -17.26 -2.22 20.48
C ALA A 177 -17.67 -2.20 18.97
N ASP A 178 -16.94 -2.91 18.10
CA ASP A 178 -17.04 -2.92 16.62
C ASP A 178 -16.69 -1.56 15.98
N THR A 179 -15.88 -1.58 14.90
CA THR A 179 -15.58 -0.38 14.10
C THR A 179 -16.61 -0.27 12.97
N LYS A 180 -17.52 0.70 13.04
CA LYS A 180 -18.66 0.85 12.13
C LYS A 180 -18.43 1.99 11.14
N PHE A 181 -18.59 1.71 9.85
CA PHE A 181 -18.38 2.66 8.77
C PHE A 181 -19.72 3.06 8.15
N TYR A 182 -19.91 4.36 8.02
CA TYR A 182 -21.09 5.01 7.44
C TYR A 182 -20.62 5.96 6.34
N ASN A 183 -21.44 6.23 5.32
CA ASN A 183 -21.12 7.28 4.35
C ASN A 183 -21.36 8.68 4.93
N HIS A 184 -21.04 9.73 4.17
CA HIS A 184 -21.29 11.13 4.56
C HIS A 184 -22.77 11.47 4.84
N GLU A 185 -23.72 10.63 4.40
CA GLU A 185 -25.17 10.76 4.66
C GLU A 185 -25.63 9.98 5.92
N GLY A 186 -24.71 9.31 6.63
CA GLY A 186 -25.02 8.48 7.79
C GLY A 186 -25.55 7.08 7.48
N LYS A 187 -25.59 6.67 6.20
CA LYS A 187 -26.00 5.32 5.78
C LYS A 187 -24.88 4.32 6.11
N PRO A 188 -25.17 3.17 6.76
CA PRO A 188 -24.14 2.17 7.05
C PRO A 188 -23.58 1.57 5.75
N LEU A 189 -22.25 1.54 5.66
CA LEU A 189 -21.50 0.92 4.58
C LEU A 189 -21.08 -0.51 4.97
N LYS A 190 -20.43 -0.66 6.14
CA LYS A 190 -19.70 -1.87 6.52
C LYS A 190 -19.28 -1.80 7.99
N ASN A 191 -19.02 -2.95 8.62
CA ASN A 191 -18.47 -3.04 9.98
C ASN A 191 -17.23 -3.94 9.99
N PHE A 192 -16.20 -3.58 10.77
CA PHE A 192 -15.25 -4.56 11.31
C PHE A 192 -15.76 -5.02 12.67
N TYR A 193 -16.05 -6.31 12.78
CA TYR A 193 -16.54 -6.89 14.02
C TYR A 193 -15.40 -7.20 14.99
N GLN A 194 -15.70 -7.11 16.28
CA GLN A 194 -14.80 -7.44 17.36
C GLN A 194 -14.14 -8.82 17.18
N GLN A 195 -12.82 -8.86 17.37
CA GLN A 195 -12.03 -10.07 17.32
C GLN A 195 -11.36 -10.31 18.65
N ILE A 196 -11.47 -11.54 19.16
CA ILE A 196 -10.66 -12.03 20.29
C ILE A 196 -9.69 -13.06 19.74
N SER A 197 -8.41 -12.97 20.11
CA SER A 197 -7.43 -14.02 19.82
C SER A 197 -6.61 -14.36 21.06
N ILE A 198 -6.28 -15.64 21.21
CA ILE A 198 -5.46 -16.18 22.30
C ILE A 198 -4.34 -16.99 21.65
N GLY A 199 -3.11 -16.80 22.09
CA GLY A 199 -1.96 -17.52 21.54
C GLY A 199 -0.90 -17.84 22.58
N ALA A 200 -0.16 -18.91 22.36
CA ALA A 200 0.96 -19.32 23.21
C ALA A 200 2.24 -19.44 22.37
N SER A 201 3.36 -18.99 22.91
CA SER A 201 4.69 -19.12 22.31
C SER A 201 5.63 -19.81 23.30
N TRP A 202 6.08 -21.01 22.96
CA TRP A 202 7.10 -21.74 23.70
C TRP A 202 8.46 -21.50 23.04
N ILE A 203 9.40 -20.95 23.82
CA ILE A 203 10.74 -20.57 23.37
C ILE A 203 11.77 -21.41 24.16
N PRO A 204 11.99 -22.68 23.79
CA PRO A 204 12.93 -23.56 24.49
C PRO A 204 14.40 -23.10 24.39
N SER A 205 14.75 -22.32 23.36
CA SER A 205 16.08 -21.72 23.22
C SER A 205 15.99 -20.36 22.50
N LYS A 206 17.07 -19.57 22.55
CA LYS A 206 17.20 -18.30 21.79
C LYS A 206 17.15 -18.45 20.25
N HIS A 207 16.97 -19.68 19.75
CA HIS A 207 17.03 -20.06 18.35
C HIS A 207 15.81 -20.87 17.90
N ILE A 208 14.85 -21.16 18.78
CA ILE A 208 13.65 -21.95 18.44
C ILE A 208 12.45 -21.33 19.16
N SER A 209 11.40 -21.00 18.42
CA SER A 209 10.05 -20.79 18.97
C SER A 209 9.03 -21.69 18.30
N ILE A 210 8.09 -22.21 19.08
CA ILE A 210 6.90 -22.93 18.62
C ILE A 210 5.69 -22.14 19.12
N ASN A 211 4.80 -21.79 18.19
CA ASN A 211 3.75 -20.81 18.39
C ASN A 211 2.39 -21.42 18.02
N SER A 212 1.37 -21.13 18.81
CA SER A 212 -0.02 -21.45 18.51
C SER A 212 -0.90 -20.21 18.68
N ASP A 213 -1.96 -20.11 17.89
CA ASP A 213 -2.94 -19.03 17.95
C ASP A 213 -4.33 -19.54 17.58
N LEU A 214 -5.34 -19.07 18.31
CA LEU A 214 -6.73 -19.19 17.97
C LEU A 214 -7.35 -17.80 17.90
N ASN A 215 -7.86 -17.43 16.73
CA ASN A 215 -8.77 -16.31 16.59
C ASN A 215 -10.21 -16.84 16.68
N ALA A 216 -10.90 -16.53 17.78
CA ALA A 216 -12.24 -17.04 18.06
C ALA A 216 -13.30 -16.51 17.07
N ALA A 217 -13.16 -15.26 16.62
CA ALA A 217 -14.11 -14.61 15.71
C ALA A 217 -13.94 -15.10 14.25
N LYS A 218 -12.69 -15.25 13.79
CA LYS A 218 -12.38 -15.87 12.47
C LYS A 218 -12.49 -17.40 12.49
N ARG A 219 -12.57 -18.03 13.68
CA ARG A 219 -12.47 -19.48 13.92
C ARG A 219 -11.30 -20.13 13.13
N LYS A 220 -10.14 -19.48 13.13
CA LYS A 220 -8.88 -20.01 12.57
C LYS A 220 -8.01 -20.53 13.72
N ILE A 221 -7.62 -21.81 13.66
CA ILE A 221 -6.53 -22.39 14.46
C ILE A 221 -5.25 -22.28 13.64
N ARG A 222 -4.15 -21.90 14.30
CA ARG A 222 -2.85 -21.66 13.68
C ARG A 222 -1.73 -22.28 14.50
N LEU A 223 -0.76 -22.84 13.81
CA LEU A 223 0.51 -23.31 14.36
C LEU A 223 1.64 -22.73 13.54
N GLY A 224 2.73 -22.29 14.18
CA GLY A 224 3.89 -21.72 13.52
C GLY A 224 5.19 -22.00 14.26
N MET A 225 6.30 -22.09 13.54
CA MET A 225 7.62 -22.33 14.09
C MET A 225 8.63 -21.34 13.49
N GLU A 226 9.57 -20.85 14.31
CA GLU A 226 10.73 -20.05 13.87
C GLU A 226 12.01 -20.73 14.39
N VAL A 227 12.96 -21.00 13.49
CA VAL A 227 14.27 -21.59 13.80
C VAL A 227 15.37 -20.67 13.29
N GLY A 228 16.30 -20.24 14.15
CA GLY A 228 17.33 -19.26 13.84
C GLY A 228 18.76 -19.79 13.97
N TRP A 229 19.62 -19.48 13.01
CA TRP A 229 21.05 -19.84 12.99
C TRP A 229 21.88 -18.74 12.34
N LYS A 230 22.90 -18.23 13.06
CA LYS A 230 23.85 -17.20 12.58
C LYS A 230 23.20 -15.97 11.90
N GLY A 231 22.02 -15.54 12.34
CA GLY A 231 21.29 -14.39 11.78
C GLY A 231 20.32 -14.75 10.65
N ILE A 232 20.37 -15.98 10.13
CA ILE A 232 19.33 -16.53 9.25
C ILE A 232 18.20 -17.08 10.14
N TYR A 233 16.95 -16.88 9.75
CA TYR A 233 15.76 -17.44 10.41
C TYR A 233 14.88 -18.12 9.37
N LEU A 234 14.46 -19.36 9.62
CA LEU A 234 13.52 -20.11 8.81
C LEU A 234 12.21 -20.28 9.56
N ARG A 235 11.08 -20.21 8.83
CA ARG A 235 9.73 -20.28 9.40
C ARG A 235 8.85 -21.22 8.60
N SER A 236 7.93 -21.85 9.30
CA SER A 236 6.85 -22.65 8.73
C SER A 236 5.59 -22.46 9.56
N GLY A 237 4.42 -22.62 8.94
CA GLY A 237 3.14 -22.53 9.62
C GLY A 237 2.01 -23.29 8.92
N ALA A 238 0.97 -23.60 9.69
CA ALA A 238 -0.24 -24.27 9.24
C ALA A 238 -1.49 -23.54 9.77
N ILE A 239 -2.52 -23.44 8.93
CA ILE A 239 -3.78 -22.72 9.17
C ILE A 239 -4.95 -23.66 8.90
N ARG A 240 -5.81 -23.87 9.92
CA ARG A 240 -7.09 -24.57 9.75
C ARG A 240 -8.26 -23.60 10.00
N ASN A 241 -9.09 -23.40 8.99
CA ASN A 241 -10.33 -22.63 9.08
C ASN A 241 -11.48 -23.57 9.47
N LEU A 242 -12.04 -23.41 10.67
CA LEU A 242 -13.09 -24.29 11.18
C LEU A 242 -14.47 -24.00 10.56
N ASN A 243 -14.64 -22.88 9.84
CA ASN A 243 -15.89 -22.53 9.16
C ASN A 243 -15.99 -23.11 7.73
N LYS A 244 -14.88 -23.58 7.14
CA LYS A 244 -14.84 -24.15 5.79
C LYS A 244 -14.31 -25.59 5.84
N VAL A 245 -15.17 -26.54 6.21
CA VAL A 245 -14.82 -27.96 6.43
C VAL A 245 -14.04 -28.57 5.25
N GLU A 246 -14.46 -28.24 4.03
CA GLU A 246 -13.93 -28.75 2.76
C GLU A 246 -12.63 -28.08 2.29
N THR A 247 -12.22 -26.93 2.87
CA THR A 247 -10.95 -26.31 2.45
C THR A 247 -9.74 -27.17 2.82
N PRO A 248 -8.66 -27.17 2.03
CA PRO A 248 -7.42 -27.85 2.37
C PRO A 248 -6.77 -27.22 3.62
N LEU A 249 -5.73 -27.87 4.17
CA LEU A 249 -4.91 -27.26 5.21
C LEU A 249 -4.06 -26.14 4.57
N GLY A 250 -4.31 -24.90 4.97
CA GLY A 250 -3.48 -23.77 4.54
C GLY A 250 -2.09 -23.87 5.17
N TRP A 251 -1.04 -23.49 4.45
CA TRP A 251 0.33 -23.56 4.94
C TRP A 251 1.15 -22.34 4.51
N THR A 252 2.19 -22.04 5.27
CA THR A 252 3.07 -20.89 5.05
C THR A 252 4.53 -21.29 5.24
N ALA A 253 5.42 -20.67 4.48
CA ALA A 253 6.86 -20.78 4.66
C ALA A 253 7.46 -19.37 4.74
N GLY A 254 8.55 -19.21 5.48
CA GLY A 254 9.23 -17.91 5.58
C GLY A 254 10.73 -18.04 5.79
N ALA A 255 11.45 -17.01 5.38
CA ALA A 255 12.88 -16.87 5.56
C ALA A 255 13.22 -15.44 5.97
N SER A 256 14.29 -15.24 6.73
CA SER A 256 14.81 -13.91 7.02
C SER A 256 16.31 -13.91 7.25
N ILE A 257 16.94 -12.79 6.95
CA ILE A 257 18.36 -12.54 7.12
C ILE A 257 18.51 -11.27 7.94
N ASN A 258 19.10 -11.36 9.13
CA ASN A 258 19.45 -10.24 10.00
C ASN A 258 20.97 -10.04 9.96
N LEU A 259 21.40 -8.92 9.37
CA LEU A 259 22.81 -8.52 9.26
C LEU A 259 22.98 -7.14 9.91
N SER A 260 23.71 -7.08 11.02
CA SER A 260 24.04 -5.84 11.74
C SER A 260 22.84 -4.96 12.13
N GLY A 261 21.65 -5.56 12.30
CA GLY A 261 20.40 -4.87 12.63
C GLY A 261 19.47 -4.63 11.43
N VAL A 262 19.97 -4.77 10.19
CA VAL A 262 19.13 -4.77 8.98
C VAL A 262 18.50 -6.15 8.82
N GLN A 263 17.17 -6.21 8.67
CA GLN A 263 16.40 -7.44 8.56
C GLN A 263 15.64 -7.51 7.24
N LEU A 264 16.06 -8.40 6.34
CA LEU A 264 15.25 -8.75 5.18
C LEU A 264 14.36 -9.95 5.54
N ASN A 265 13.05 -9.81 5.40
CA ASN A 265 12.06 -10.87 5.63
C ASN A 265 11.36 -11.23 4.32
N TYR A 266 11.11 -12.52 4.11
CA TYR A 266 10.30 -13.06 3.02
C TYR A 266 9.34 -14.13 3.54
N ALA A 267 8.13 -14.19 2.97
CA ALA A 267 7.19 -15.28 3.22
C ALA A 267 6.44 -15.69 1.94
N TYR A 268 6.15 -17.00 1.84
CA TYR A 268 5.21 -17.56 0.89
C TYR A 268 3.98 -18.08 1.63
N LEU A 269 2.79 -17.74 1.14
CA LEU A 269 1.50 -18.06 1.74
C LEU A 269 0.65 -18.90 0.80
N ASN A 270 0.14 -20.02 1.32
CA ASN A 270 -0.85 -20.86 0.66
C ASN A 270 -2.08 -21.05 1.57
N ASP A 271 -2.83 -19.96 1.77
CA ASP A 271 -4.13 -19.89 2.44
C ASP A 271 -5.13 -19.21 1.48
N ASP A 272 -6.27 -19.85 1.22
CA ASP A 272 -7.31 -19.34 0.30
C ASP A 272 -7.96 -18.02 0.76
N GLY A 273 -7.60 -17.53 1.96
CA GLY A 273 -8.06 -16.27 2.52
C GLY A 273 -7.09 -15.09 2.41
N ILE A 274 -6.06 -15.14 1.55
CA ILE A 274 -5.07 -14.05 1.37
C ILE A 274 -4.71 -13.89 -0.12
N ASP A 275 -4.92 -12.70 -0.69
CA ASP A 275 -4.66 -12.40 -2.11
C ASP A 275 -3.16 -12.42 -2.49
N TYR A 276 -2.27 -12.03 -1.57
CA TYR A 276 -0.83 -11.93 -1.79
C TYR A 276 -0.10 -13.21 -1.35
N LYS A 277 0.30 -14.05 -2.31
CA LYS A 277 1.05 -15.29 -2.03
C LYS A 277 2.52 -15.10 -1.70
N HIS A 278 3.14 -13.98 -2.11
CA HIS A 278 4.54 -13.68 -1.84
C HIS A 278 4.64 -12.34 -1.13
N LEU A 279 5.30 -12.31 0.03
CA LEU A 279 5.46 -11.12 0.86
C LEU A 279 6.94 -10.82 1.14
N ILE A 280 7.33 -9.54 1.13
CA ILE A 280 8.69 -9.08 1.45
C ILE A 280 8.69 -7.80 2.29
N SER A 281 9.52 -7.76 3.34
CA SER A 281 9.70 -6.56 4.18
C SER A 281 11.15 -6.34 4.59
N LEU A 282 11.50 -5.06 4.76
CA LEU A 282 12.80 -4.62 5.26
C LEU A 282 12.61 -3.95 6.62
N GLY A 283 13.40 -4.35 7.60
CA GLY A 283 13.41 -3.77 8.94
C GLY A 283 14.79 -3.29 9.36
N PHE A 284 14.82 -2.37 10.30
CA PHE A 284 16.03 -1.79 10.87
C PHE A 284 15.91 -1.74 12.40
N GLU A 285 16.78 -2.46 13.10
CA GLU A 285 16.96 -2.33 14.54
C GLU A 285 18.03 -1.29 14.86
N PHE A 286 17.74 -0.37 15.78
CA PHE A 286 18.72 0.59 16.29
C PHE A 286 18.51 0.87 17.78
N VAL A 287 19.56 1.37 18.45
CA VAL A 287 19.46 1.81 19.84
C VAL A 287 18.88 3.23 19.85
N GLY A 288 17.83 3.47 20.65
CA GLY A 288 17.17 4.77 20.70
C GLY A 288 18.09 5.88 21.23
N ILE A 289 17.87 7.12 20.78
CA ILE A 289 18.68 8.27 21.20
C ILE A 289 18.53 8.45 22.72
N GLY A 290 19.66 8.61 23.41
CA GLY A 290 19.73 8.69 24.88
C GLY A 290 19.71 7.34 25.61
N GLN A 291 19.43 6.22 24.95
CA GLN A 291 19.54 4.89 25.58
C GLN A 291 21.01 4.47 25.73
N LYS A 292 21.43 4.15 26.96
CA LYS A 292 22.74 3.55 27.22
C LYS A 292 22.79 2.14 26.63
N ARG A 293 23.76 1.87 25.75
CA ARG A 293 24.05 0.49 25.31
C ARG A 293 24.26 -0.38 26.57
N PRO A 294 23.70 -1.60 26.65
CA PRO A 294 24.00 -2.51 27.75
C PRO A 294 25.51 -2.75 27.78
N ARG A 295 26.13 -2.65 28.97
CA ARG A 295 27.57 -2.91 29.13
C ARG A 295 27.87 -4.34 28.71
N THR A 296 28.41 -4.51 27.50
CA THR A 296 29.13 -5.73 27.12
C THR A 296 30.27 -5.91 28.11
N LEU A 297 30.23 -6.99 28.90
CA LEU A 297 31.35 -7.35 29.76
C LEU A 297 32.53 -7.65 28.83
N GLY A 298 33.50 -6.73 28.78
CA GLY A 298 34.60 -6.81 27.83
C GLY A 298 35.47 -8.02 28.12
N LEU A 299 35.55 -8.95 27.18
CA LEU A 299 36.73 -9.81 27.08
C LEU A 299 37.94 -8.88 26.91
N PRO A 300 39.04 -9.11 27.65
CA PRO A 300 40.22 -8.25 27.54
C PRO A 300 40.74 -8.30 26.11
N LYS A 301 41.09 -7.13 25.56
CA LYS A 301 41.84 -7.07 24.30
C LYS A 301 43.22 -7.70 24.55
N ASN A 302 43.54 -8.77 23.82
CA ASN A 302 44.93 -9.18 23.69
C ASN A 302 45.66 -8.15 22.82
N GLU A 303 46.34 -7.20 23.46
CA GLU A 303 47.33 -6.36 22.78
C GLU A 303 48.60 -7.18 22.58
N SER A 304 48.76 -7.70 21.37
CA SER A 304 49.91 -8.50 20.97
C SER A 304 51.10 -7.61 20.62
N GLN A 305 52.01 -7.34 21.57
CA GLN A 305 53.37 -6.93 21.22
C GLN A 305 54.43 -7.14 22.31
N ILE A 306 55.67 -7.32 21.84
CA ILE A 306 56.95 -7.25 22.58
C ILE A 306 57.23 -8.39 23.58
N HIS A 307 57.85 -9.44 23.05
CA HIS A 307 58.93 -10.13 23.78
C HIS A 307 60.15 -9.18 23.88
N ARG A 308 60.60 -8.88 25.09
CA ARG A 308 62.03 -8.68 25.44
C ARG A 308 62.21 -8.95 26.93
N LEU A 309 63.40 -9.43 27.29
CA LEU A 309 63.70 -10.05 28.58
C LEU A 309 64.39 -9.09 29.56
N SER A 310 64.47 -9.58 30.81
CA SER A 310 65.40 -9.19 31.87
C SER A 310 64.99 -8.02 32.79
N PRO A 311 65.44 -8.03 34.07
CA PRO A 311 64.59 -7.56 35.18
C PRO A 311 65.29 -6.59 36.15
N ALA A 312 64.57 -6.16 37.20
CA ALA A 312 64.92 -6.38 38.63
C ALA A 312 64.26 -5.33 39.56
N ILE A 313 64.11 -5.67 40.85
CA ILE A 313 64.03 -4.76 42.03
C ILE A 313 62.79 -3.81 42.11
N SER A 314 62.13 -3.56 43.25
CA SER A 314 61.99 -4.28 44.54
C SER A 314 60.81 -3.65 45.36
N HIS A 315 60.57 -4.16 46.57
CA HIS A 315 59.81 -3.56 47.70
C HIS A 315 58.30 -3.22 47.59
N THR A 316 57.54 -4.10 48.22
CA THR A 316 56.39 -3.91 49.12
C THR A 316 56.47 -2.69 50.10
N PRO A 317 55.40 -2.34 50.88
CA PRO A 317 53.94 -2.48 50.64
C PRO A 317 53.06 -1.30 51.19
N ARG A 318 51.73 -1.42 51.05
CA ARG A 318 50.65 -0.95 51.97
C ARG A 318 50.73 0.45 52.61
N ARG A 319 49.64 1.22 52.42
CA ARG A 319 48.76 1.59 53.56
C ARG A 319 47.30 1.83 53.13
N LEU A 320 46.36 1.45 54.00
CA LEU A 320 44.99 1.99 53.97
C LEU A 320 44.94 3.22 54.86
N GLN A 321 44.04 4.17 54.59
CA GLN A 321 43.21 4.72 55.67
C GLN A 321 41.86 5.26 55.19
N MET A 322 41.03 5.67 56.15
CA MET A 322 39.60 5.91 56.03
C MET A 322 39.24 7.40 55.93
N LYS A 323 38.02 7.65 55.44
CA LYS A 323 37.07 8.72 55.86
C LYS A 323 37.62 10.13 56.13
N SER A 324 36.94 11.10 55.51
CA SER A 324 36.26 12.15 56.31
C SER A 324 34.96 12.56 55.64
N THR A 325 34.03 13.06 56.45
CA THR A 325 32.72 13.59 56.04
C THR A 325 32.70 15.08 56.37
N LEU A 326 32.07 15.92 55.55
CA LEU A 326 31.59 17.24 56.00
C LEU A 326 30.41 17.73 55.13
N LYS A 327 29.60 18.62 55.71
CA LYS A 327 28.39 19.23 55.14
C LYS A 327 28.49 20.76 55.29
N SER A 328 28.06 21.50 54.26
CA SER A 328 27.61 22.92 54.28
C SER A 328 27.49 23.39 52.81
N GLU A 329 26.71 24.40 52.38
CA GLU A 329 25.58 25.11 53.02
C GLU A 329 24.61 25.71 51.95
N VAL A 330 23.73 26.63 52.36
CA VAL A 330 22.57 27.20 51.64
C VAL A 330 22.48 28.70 52.02
N ASN A 331 22.10 29.71 51.22
CA ASN A 331 21.16 29.85 50.08
C ASN A 331 21.75 30.82 48.98
N PRO A 332 21.00 31.34 47.97
CA PRO A 332 21.56 32.04 46.79
C PRO A 332 21.55 33.58 46.89
N THR A 333 22.02 34.26 45.83
CA THR A 333 21.67 35.66 45.50
C THR A 333 21.66 35.86 43.97
N ILE A 334 20.89 36.85 43.49
CA ILE A 334 20.63 37.16 42.07
C ILE A 334 21.17 38.55 41.74
N THR A 335 21.74 38.74 40.54
CA THR A 335 21.94 40.06 39.91
C THR A 335 21.58 40.02 38.41
N LYS A 336 20.95 41.11 37.94
CA LYS A 336 20.87 41.53 36.51
C LYS A 336 22.09 42.45 36.22
N THR A 337 22.38 43.01 35.04
CA THR A 337 21.67 43.29 33.76
C THR A 337 22.68 43.23 32.59
N ASP A 338 22.38 43.12 31.29
CA ASP A 338 21.28 42.60 30.44
C ASP A 338 21.95 42.43 29.02
N GLU A 339 21.43 42.53 27.78
CA GLU A 339 20.14 42.95 27.19
C GLU A 339 19.91 42.29 25.78
N THR A 340 19.29 43.01 24.83
CA THR A 340 18.80 42.64 23.48
C THR A 340 19.60 41.66 22.60
N ILE A 341 18.86 40.74 21.95
CA ILE A 341 18.74 40.66 20.47
C ILE A 341 17.35 40.11 20.08
N ARG A 342 16.92 40.37 18.84
CA ARG A 342 15.52 40.28 18.36
C ARG A 342 15.02 38.85 18.10
N THR A 343 13.70 38.64 18.22
CA THR A 343 12.98 37.47 17.68
C THR A 343 11.81 37.94 16.79
N HIS A 344 11.53 37.19 15.71
CA HIS A 344 10.37 37.41 14.84
C HIS A 344 9.43 36.19 14.90
N PRO A 345 8.16 36.34 15.33
CA PRO A 345 7.17 35.27 15.26
C PRO A 345 6.53 35.23 13.86
N ILE A 346 6.63 34.09 13.18
CA ILE A 346 5.93 33.86 11.91
C ILE A 346 4.44 33.62 12.21
N LYS A 347 3.58 34.54 11.77
CA LYS A 347 2.13 34.31 11.69
C LYS A 347 1.82 33.54 10.41
N LEU A 348 1.17 32.39 10.55
CA LEU A 348 0.50 31.72 9.43
C LEU A 348 -0.83 32.46 9.14
N PRO A 349 -1.12 32.84 7.88
CA PRO A 349 -2.41 33.42 7.53
C PRO A 349 -3.50 32.35 7.47
N ILE A 350 -4.68 32.68 8.01
CA ILE A 350 -5.92 31.97 7.70
C ILE A 350 -6.38 32.46 6.32
N VAL A 351 -6.88 31.55 5.48
CA VAL A 351 -7.51 31.89 4.20
C VAL A 351 -8.92 31.30 4.19
N ASP A 352 -9.91 32.16 4.13
CA ASP A 352 -11.33 31.79 4.11
C ASP A 352 -11.80 31.32 2.73
N ASN A 353 -12.92 30.60 2.72
CA ASN A 353 -13.52 29.92 1.57
C ASN A 353 -14.42 30.85 0.73
N PRO A 354 -14.09 31.15 -0.55
CA PRO A 354 -14.89 32.05 -1.39
C PRO A 354 -15.77 31.27 -2.40
N LEU A 355 -17.01 30.97 -2.02
CA LEU A 355 -18.10 30.66 -2.97
C LEU A 355 -19.33 31.51 -2.67
N LYS A 356 -19.39 32.73 -3.23
CA LYS A 356 -20.65 33.45 -3.49
C LYS A 356 -20.51 34.69 -4.37
N ASN A 357 -21.61 34.94 -5.08
CA ASN A 357 -22.04 36.17 -5.77
C ASN A 357 -21.40 36.48 -7.15
N ASN A 358 -22.29 36.83 -8.08
CA ASN A 358 -22.03 37.26 -9.45
C ASN A 358 -22.03 38.80 -9.53
N SER A 359 -21.41 39.41 -10.54
CA SER A 359 -22.11 40.27 -11.52
C SER A 359 -21.18 41.03 -12.50
N LEU A 360 -21.54 40.98 -13.78
CA LEU A 360 -21.56 42.07 -14.79
C LEU A 360 -20.30 42.96 -15.06
N LEU A 361 -19.83 42.84 -16.31
CA LEU A 361 -19.51 43.88 -17.31
C LEU A 361 -18.55 45.07 -17.04
N GLU A 362 -17.73 45.31 -18.08
CA GLU A 362 -17.25 46.60 -18.62
C GLU A 362 -16.39 47.56 -17.77
N ALA A 363 -15.12 47.69 -18.14
CA ALA A 363 -14.60 48.93 -18.77
C ALA A 363 -13.21 48.70 -19.41
N ASN A 364 -12.98 49.27 -20.60
CA ASN A 364 -11.64 49.42 -21.19
C ASN A 364 -11.02 50.76 -20.73
N THR A 365 -9.70 50.83 -20.60
CA THR A 365 -8.82 51.93 -21.07
C THR A 365 -7.36 51.46 -21.02
N ALA A 366 -6.55 51.84 -22.00
CA ALA A 366 -5.17 51.38 -22.17
C ALA A 366 -4.12 52.38 -21.65
N LEU A 367 -2.91 51.90 -21.39
CA LEU A 367 -1.65 52.67 -21.44
C LEU A 367 -0.50 51.69 -21.78
N GLU A 368 0.50 52.17 -22.53
CA GLU A 368 1.56 51.34 -23.14
C GLU A 368 2.81 51.15 -22.23
N PRO A 369 3.71 50.19 -22.55
CA PRO A 369 4.66 49.63 -21.59
C PRO A 369 6.03 50.32 -21.53
N GLN A 370 6.81 49.98 -20.50
CA GLN A 370 8.27 50.01 -20.57
C GLN A 370 8.86 48.60 -20.50
N GLN A 371 9.83 48.32 -21.35
CA GLN A 371 10.58 47.07 -21.36
C GLN A 371 11.80 47.15 -20.43
N THR A 372 12.11 46.06 -19.74
CA THR A 372 13.49 45.66 -19.43
C THR A 372 13.63 44.19 -19.78
N SER A 373 14.65 43.85 -20.56
CA SER A 373 14.80 42.58 -21.26
C SER A 373 15.90 41.70 -20.69
N GLU A 374 15.62 40.41 -20.52
CA GLU A 374 16.60 39.30 -20.46
C GLU A 374 15.79 38.00 -20.70
N SER A 375 15.52 37.58 -21.95
CA SER A 375 16.41 36.97 -22.95
C SER A 375 16.74 35.49 -22.70
N GLU A 376 15.74 34.61 -22.79
CA GLU A 376 15.95 33.24 -23.27
C GLU A 376 15.53 33.16 -24.75
N ALA A 377 16.22 32.35 -25.55
CA ALA A 377 16.15 32.42 -27.01
C ALA A 377 14.97 31.61 -27.59
N GLU A 378 13.86 32.29 -27.89
CA GLU A 378 12.79 31.72 -28.71
C GLU A 378 13.28 31.46 -30.15
N PHE A 379 13.27 30.18 -30.55
CA PHE A 379 13.28 29.81 -31.96
C PHE A 379 11.89 30.10 -32.56
N ASN A 380 11.73 31.32 -33.08
CA ASN A 380 10.53 31.72 -33.80
C ASN A 380 10.35 30.85 -35.06
N GLU A 381 9.28 30.06 -35.09
CA GLU A 381 8.72 29.49 -36.31
C GLU A 381 7.38 30.18 -36.55
N SER A 382 7.27 30.88 -37.68
CA SER A 382 6.30 31.97 -37.87
C SER A 382 4.84 31.50 -37.95
N ASP A 383 3.98 32.36 -37.39
CA ASP A 383 2.55 32.53 -37.65
C ASP A 383 1.96 31.69 -38.80
N ASN A 384 0.99 30.85 -38.45
CA ASN A 384 -0.09 30.52 -39.35
C ASN A 384 -1.38 30.33 -38.54
N SER A 385 -2.35 31.22 -38.79
CA SER A 385 -3.69 31.26 -38.20
C SER A 385 -4.61 30.11 -38.67
N LYS A 386 -4.10 28.87 -38.71
CA LYS A 386 -4.90 27.65 -38.84
C LYS A 386 -5.95 27.62 -37.72
N SER A 387 -7.19 27.38 -38.10
CA SER A 387 -8.38 27.32 -37.23
C SER A 387 -8.28 26.29 -36.09
N ASN A 388 -9.29 26.29 -35.20
CA ASN A 388 -9.45 25.21 -34.22
C ASN A 388 -9.56 23.89 -35.00
N PRO A 389 -8.80 22.82 -34.66
CA PRO A 389 -8.89 21.54 -35.37
C PRO A 389 -10.31 20.98 -35.54
N GLU A 390 -11.23 21.32 -34.61
CA GLU A 390 -12.64 20.92 -34.62
C GLU A 390 -13.53 21.71 -35.62
N ASP A 391 -13.02 22.80 -36.19
CA ASP A 391 -13.65 23.55 -37.29
C ASP A 391 -13.39 22.88 -38.65
N SER A 392 -12.44 21.94 -38.73
CA SER A 392 -12.06 21.31 -39.99
C SER A 392 -13.17 20.40 -40.55
N GLU A 393 -13.36 20.43 -41.87
CA GLU A 393 -14.32 19.58 -42.59
C GLU A 393 -13.83 18.13 -42.82
N THR A 394 -12.85 17.68 -42.04
CA THR A 394 -12.26 16.33 -42.11
C THR A 394 -13.28 15.24 -41.76
N LEU A 395 -13.06 14.02 -42.26
CA LEU A 395 -13.88 12.86 -41.92
C LEU A 395 -13.92 12.63 -40.41
N ILE A 396 -12.80 12.78 -39.71
CA ILE A 396 -12.72 12.46 -38.28
C ILE A 396 -13.55 13.43 -37.43
N VAL A 397 -13.60 14.71 -37.79
CA VAL A 397 -14.46 15.71 -37.14
C VAL A 397 -15.94 15.46 -37.47
N LYS A 398 -16.25 15.13 -38.74
CA LYS A 398 -17.61 14.77 -39.16
C LYS A 398 -18.12 13.51 -38.43
N LEU A 399 -17.28 12.50 -38.25
CA LEU A 399 -17.60 11.30 -37.47
C LEU A 399 -17.67 11.57 -35.96
N GLY A 400 -16.85 12.46 -35.41
CA GLY A 400 -16.90 12.84 -33.99
C GLY A 400 -18.23 13.50 -33.63
N LYS A 401 -18.66 14.45 -34.47
CA LYS A 401 -19.97 15.09 -34.40
C LYS A 401 -21.12 14.07 -34.57
N LYS A 402 -21.00 13.13 -35.53
CA LYS A 402 -21.98 12.05 -35.77
C LYS A 402 -22.14 11.08 -34.59
N TYR A 403 -21.06 10.73 -33.90
CA TYR A 403 -21.05 9.72 -32.83
C TYR A 403 -21.05 10.28 -31.40
N ASN A 404 -21.02 11.62 -31.27
CA ASN A 404 -20.92 12.34 -30.01
C ASN A 404 -19.69 11.91 -29.18
N ILE A 405 -18.51 11.94 -29.82
CA ILE A 405 -17.21 11.66 -29.22
C ILE A 405 -16.27 12.83 -29.52
N GLU A 406 -15.56 13.31 -28.49
CA GLU A 406 -14.58 14.39 -28.60
C GLU A 406 -13.39 14.01 -29.51
N LEU A 407 -12.95 14.95 -30.35
CA LEU A 407 -11.78 14.81 -31.21
C LEU A 407 -10.52 14.30 -30.48
N PRO A 408 -10.10 14.87 -29.32
CA PRO A 408 -8.94 14.37 -28.58
C PRO A 408 -9.10 12.91 -28.11
N LEU A 409 -10.31 12.43 -27.81
CA LEU A 409 -10.52 11.05 -27.38
C LEU A 409 -10.39 10.08 -28.57
N ILE A 410 -10.90 10.47 -29.74
CA ILE A 410 -10.80 9.68 -30.98
C ILE A 410 -9.34 9.52 -31.39
N LEU A 411 -8.59 10.63 -31.43
CA LEU A 411 -7.16 10.63 -31.76
C LEU A 411 -6.36 9.79 -30.75
N ALA A 412 -6.67 9.89 -29.45
CA ALA A 412 -5.99 9.12 -28.41
C ALA A 412 -6.24 7.60 -28.52
N VAL A 413 -7.45 7.17 -28.88
CA VAL A 413 -7.73 5.75 -29.15
C VAL A 413 -6.95 5.27 -30.38
N ILE A 414 -7.00 6.00 -31.50
CA ILE A 414 -6.31 5.62 -32.74
C ILE A 414 -4.78 5.50 -32.54
N GLU A 415 -4.16 6.43 -31.82
CA GLU A 415 -2.72 6.36 -31.56
C GLU A 415 -2.34 5.17 -30.66
N ILE A 416 -3.10 4.93 -29.58
CA ILE A 416 -2.78 3.89 -28.60
C ILE A 416 -3.03 2.49 -29.13
N GLU A 417 -3.97 2.33 -30.06
CA GLU A 417 -4.30 1.08 -30.75
C GLU A 417 -3.39 0.79 -31.96
N SER A 418 -3.05 1.80 -32.78
CA SER A 418 -2.36 1.58 -34.07
C SER A 418 -1.14 2.46 -34.33
N ARG A 419 -0.91 3.53 -33.54
CA ARG A 419 0.01 4.64 -33.89
C ARG A 419 -0.25 5.20 -35.30
N PHE A 420 -1.52 5.38 -35.64
CA PHE A 420 -2.01 5.84 -36.94
C PHE A 420 -1.67 4.90 -38.13
N LYS A 421 -1.43 3.60 -37.89
CA LYS A 421 -1.12 2.63 -38.96
C LYS A 421 -2.36 1.81 -39.38
N PRO A 422 -2.85 1.95 -40.64
CA PRO A 422 -4.06 1.26 -41.10
C PRO A 422 -3.82 -0.23 -41.42
N ASP A 423 -2.57 -0.65 -41.56
CA ASP A 423 -2.11 -2.01 -41.82
C ASP A 423 -1.80 -2.81 -40.54
N ASN A 424 -1.86 -2.17 -39.36
CA ASN A 424 -1.45 -2.78 -38.10
C ASN A 424 -2.36 -3.95 -37.69
N VAL A 425 -1.74 -5.09 -37.34
CA VAL A 425 -2.41 -6.30 -36.85
C VAL A 425 -1.89 -6.64 -35.46
N SER A 426 -2.78 -6.85 -34.48
CA SER A 426 -2.37 -7.26 -33.13
C SER A 426 -2.09 -8.77 -33.01
N GLN A 427 -1.42 -9.16 -31.93
CA GLN A 427 -1.24 -10.57 -31.53
C GLN A 427 -2.56 -11.32 -31.22
N ALA A 428 -3.71 -10.64 -31.28
CA ALA A 428 -5.04 -11.22 -31.16
C ALA A 428 -5.86 -11.16 -32.47
N GLY A 429 -5.29 -10.68 -33.58
CA GLY A 429 -5.96 -10.60 -34.88
C GLY A 429 -6.91 -9.40 -35.02
N ALA A 430 -6.77 -8.41 -34.14
CA ALA A 430 -7.40 -7.10 -34.29
C ALA A 430 -6.67 -6.31 -35.40
N VAL A 431 -7.39 -5.49 -36.19
CA VAL A 431 -6.84 -4.87 -37.41
C VAL A 431 -7.20 -3.39 -37.53
N GLY A 432 -6.26 -2.62 -38.07
CA GLY A 432 -6.44 -1.25 -38.54
C GLY A 432 -6.41 -0.18 -37.45
N LEU A 433 -6.78 1.05 -37.82
CA LEU A 433 -6.56 2.25 -37.01
C LEU A 433 -7.18 2.21 -35.61
N MET A 434 -8.33 1.55 -35.46
CA MET A 434 -9.04 1.36 -34.20
C MET A 434 -9.08 -0.11 -33.72
N GLN A 435 -8.19 -0.96 -34.28
CA GLN A 435 -7.97 -2.37 -33.89
C GLN A 435 -9.26 -3.19 -33.70
N LEU A 436 -9.97 -3.46 -34.80
CA LEU A 436 -11.20 -4.22 -34.77
C LEU A 436 -10.97 -5.74 -34.89
N MET A 437 -11.53 -6.49 -33.94
CA MET A 437 -11.58 -7.96 -33.99
C MET A 437 -12.50 -8.46 -35.12
N PRO A 438 -12.23 -9.62 -35.77
CA PRO A 438 -12.95 -10.07 -36.96
C PRO A 438 -14.48 -10.25 -36.76
N VAL A 439 -14.89 -10.67 -35.56
CA VAL A 439 -16.32 -10.86 -35.22
C VAL A 439 -17.00 -9.50 -35.02
N THR A 440 -16.43 -8.66 -34.16
CA THR A 440 -16.93 -7.31 -33.85
C THR A 440 -17.04 -6.43 -35.09
N ALA A 441 -16.07 -6.51 -36.01
CA ALA A 441 -16.11 -5.80 -37.29
C ALA A 441 -17.34 -6.18 -38.14
N ARG A 442 -17.69 -7.48 -38.20
CA ARG A 442 -18.90 -7.95 -38.89
C ARG A 442 -20.18 -7.48 -38.19
N GLU A 443 -20.24 -7.53 -36.85
CA GLU A 443 -21.37 -6.97 -36.07
C GLU A 443 -21.57 -5.46 -36.31
N LEU A 444 -20.49 -4.74 -36.62
CA LEU A 444 -20.52 -3.31 -36.92
C LEU A 444 -20.90 -3.01 -38.38
N GLY A 445 -20.86 -4.01 -39.28
CA GLY A 445 -21.25 -3.91 -40.69
C GLY A 445 -20.10 -4.03 -41.70
N LEU A 446 -18.87 -4.31 -41.26
CA LEU A 446 -17.72 -4.48 -42.17
C LEU A 446 -17.69 -5.87 -42.80
N ARG A 447 -17.35 -5.95 -44.09
CA ARG A 447 -17.09 -7.21 -44.78
C ARG A 447 -15.70 -7.72 -44.40
N VAL A 448 -15.66 -8.77 -43.60
CA VAL A 448 -14.44 -9.42 -43.09
C VAL A 448 -14.49 -10.93 -43.40
N PRO A 449 -13.51 -11.51 -44.10
CA PRO A 449 -13.45 -12.94 -44.39
C PRO A 449 -13.37 -13.83 -43.14
N MET A 450 -13.63 -15.13 -43.33
CA MET A 450 -13.18 -16.16 -42.38
C MET A 450 -11.77 -16.59 -42.75
N TYR A 451 -10.79 -16.11 -41.99
CA TYR A 451 -9.41 -16.57 -42.09
C TYR A 451 -9.20 -17.88 -41.33
N LYS A 452 -8.40 -18.79 -41.90
CA LYS A 452 -7.94 -20.01 -41.22
C LYS A 452 -7.04 -19.68 -40.03
N ASP A 453 -6.26 -18.60 -40.13
CA ASP A 453 -5.51 -17.99 -39.04
C ASP A 453 -5.94 -16.51 -38.90
N PRO A 454 -6.68 -16.14 -37.84
CA PRO A 454 -7.06 -14.76 -37.58
C PRO A 454 -5.89 -13.80 -37.31
N MET A 455 -4.69 -14.32 -36.99
CA MET A 455 -3.50 -13.53 -36.67
C MET A 455 -2.72 -13.10 -37.91
N ASN A 456 -2.92 -13.80 -39.03
CA ASN A 456 -2.31 -13.52 -40.33
C ASN A 456 -3.39 -13.25 -41.41
N PRO A 457 -4.23 -12.20 -41.26
CA PRO A 457 -5.22 -11.83 -42.26
C PRO A 457 -4.56 -11.22 -43.51
N ILE A 458 -5.20 -11.42 -44.66
CA ILE A 458 -4.77 -10.81 -45.93
C ILE A 458 -5.00 -9.29 -45.87
N SER A 459 -3.92 -8.51 -45.82
CA SER A 459 -3.93 -7.04 -45.85
C SER A 459 -4.35 -6.54 -47.24
N ASN A 460 -5.66 -6.48 -47.48
CA ASN A 460 -6.25 -5.95 -48.69
C ASN A 460 -7.63 -5.37 -48.37
N PRO A 461 -7.82 -4.03 -48.43
CA PRO A 461 -9.09 -3.37 -48.08
C PRO A 461 -10.25 -3.74 -49.01
N ARG A 462 -9.97 -4.28 -50.20
CA ARG A 462 -11.02 -4.82 -51.10
C ARG A 462 -11.57 -6.17 -50.61
N LEU A 463 -10.86 -6.89 -49.74
CA LEU A 463 -11.26 -8.20 -49.21
C LEU A 463 -11.69 -8.14 -47.74
N ASP A 464 -10.90 -7.46 -46.89
CA ASP A 464 -11.20 -7.23 -45.46
C ASP A 464 -11.23 -5.72 -45.19
N GLU A 465 -12.42 -5.20 -44.96
CA GLU A 465 -12.68 -3.77 -44.82
C GLU A 465 -12.18 -3.19 -43.48
N ARG A 466 -11.56 -4.01 -42.62
CA ARG A 466 -10.79 -3.49 -41.48
C ARG A 466 -9.48 -2.84 -41.91
N PHE A 467 -8.96 -3.14 -43.11
CA PHE A 467 -7.79 -2.47 -43.70
C PHE A 467 -8.16 -1.19 -44.48
N ASP A 468 -9.44 -0.88 -44.64
CA ASP A 468 -9.91 0.40 -45.19
C ASP A 468 -9.88 1.44 -44.04
N PRO A 469 -9.04 2.50 -44.12
CA PRO A 469 -8.87 3.45 -43.00
C PRO A 469 -10.18 4.12 -42.58
N LYS A 470 -11.02 4.49 -43.55
CA LYS A 470 -12.24 5.28 -43.34
C LYS A 470 -13.34 4.40 -42.73
N LYS A 471 -13.51 3.18 -43.26
CA LYS A 471 -14.44 2.19 -42.71
C LYS A 471 -14.04 1.65 -41.34
N ASN A 472 -12.74 1.43 -41.10
CA ASN A 472 -12.23 0.98 -39.81
C ASN A 472 -12.54 1.99 -38.70
N ILE A 473 -12.29 3.27 -38.97
CA ILE A 473 -12.62 4.37 -38.04
C ILE A 473 -14.13 4.47 -37.81
N GLU A 474 -14.96 4.49 -38.87
CA GLU A 474 -16.41 4.62 -38.68
C GLU A 474 -16.98 3.46 -37.83
N ALA A 475 -16.54 2.22 -38.08
CA ALA A 475 -16.93 1.07 -37.27
C ALA A 475 -16.38 1.15 -35.83
N GLY A 476 -15.13 1.55 -35.63
CA GLY A 476 -14.52 1.72 -34.30
C GLY A 476 -15.21 2.80 -33.47
N MET A 477 -15.52 3.95 -34.07
CA MET A 477 -16.25 5.05 -33.42
C MET A 477 -17.70 4.66 -33.11
N LYS A 478 -18.38 3.91 -33.99
CA LYS A 478 -19.69 3.31 -33.73
C LYS A 478 -19.66 2.37 -32.52
N PHE A 479 -18.60 1.57 -32.36
CA PHE A 479 -18.43 0.69 -31.20
C PHE A 479 -18.09 1.46 -29.91
N LEU A 480 -17.18 2.43 -29.99
CA LEU A 480 -16.77 3.28 -28.87
C LEU A 480 -17.95 4.11 -28.35
N SER A 481 -18.75 4.72 -29.23
CA SER A 481 -19.98 5.44 -28.88
C SER A 481 -21.00 4.51 -28.20
N LYS A 482 -21.17 3.27 -28.70
CA LYS A 482 -22.01 2.25 -28.05
C LYS A 482 -21.54 1.94 -26.63
N MET A 483 -20.23 1.88 -26.37
CA MET A 483 -19.68 1.68 -25.02
C MET A 483 -19.86 2.91 -24.13
N ILE A 484 -19.51 4.11 -24.63
CA ILE A 484 -19.66 5.40 -23.92
C ILE A 484 -21.12 5.59 -23.46
N ASN A 485 -22.08 5.36 -24.35
CA ASN A 485 -23.50 5.49 -24.02
C ASN A 485 -23.95 4.40 -23.02
N LYS A 486 -23.52 3.14 -23.20
CA LYS A 486 -23.89 2.04 -22.29
C LYS A 486 -23.41 2.29 -20.85
N TYR A 487 -22.19 2.80 -20.67
CA TYR A 487 -21.63 3.10 -19.35
C TYR A 487 -21.83 4.57 -18.95
N LYS A 488 -22.86 5.25 -19.49
CA LYS A 488 -23.33 6.59 -19.07
C LYS A 488 -22.22 7.65 -19.06
N LYS A 489 -21.41 7.71 -20.13
CA LYS A 489 -20.21 8.55 -20.28
C LYS A 489 -19.05 8.27 -19.32
N ASN A 490 -19.08 7.22 -18.51
CA ASN A 490 -17.89 6.80 -17.77
C ASN A 490 -16.83 6.25 -18.75
N TYR A 491 -15.86 7.08 -19.15
CA TYR A 491 -14.86 6.73 -20.16
C TYR A 491 -13.97 5.56 -19.75
N VAL A 492 -13.67 5.37 -18.47
CA VAL A 492 -12.90 4.21 -17.98
C VAL A 492 -13.64 2.90 -18.24
N LEU A 493 -14.92 2.80 -17.84
CA LEU A 493 -15.72 1.61 -18.08
C LEU A 493 -15.98 1.39 -19.58
N ALA A 494 -16.17 2.47 -20.35
CA ALA A 494 -16.34 2.40 -21.80
C ALA A 494 -15.08 1.87 -22.51
N LEU A 495 -13.88 2.36 -22.15
CA LEU A 495 -12.60 1.89 -22.72
C LEU A 495 -12.24 0.48 -22.22
N CYS A 496 -12.54 0.14 -20.96
CA CYS A 496 -12.49 -1.24 -20.48
C CYS A 496 -13.36 -2.18 -21.32
N ALA A 497 -14.58 -1.76 -21.67
CA ALA A 497 -15.50 -2.55 -22.47
C ALA A 497 -15.14 -2.59 -23.96
N TYR A 498 -14.52 -1.52 -24.47
CA TYR A 498 -13.95 -1.45 -25.81
C TYR A 498 -12.83 -2.49 -25.98
N ASN A 499 -11.83 -2.46 -25.08
CA ASN A 499 -10.65 -3.32 -25.15
C ASN A 499 -10.91 -4.77 -24.67
N ALA A 500 -11.59 -4.96 -23.54
CA ALA A 500 -11.82 -6.29 -22.96
C ALA A 500 -13.16 -6.95 -23.36
N GLY A 501 -14.05 -6.22 -24.04
CA GLY A 501 -15.40 -6.66 -24.40
C GLY A 501 -16.42 -6.42 -23.27
N PRO A 502 -17.63 -5.89 -23.58
CA PRO A 502 -18.60 -5.47 -22.57
C PRO A 502 -19.08 -6.60 -21.65
N GLY A 503 -19.25 -7.82 -22.17
CA GLY A 503 -19.71 -8.98 -21.38
C GLY A 503 -18.73 -9.46 -20.29
N ARG A 504 -17.50 -8.92 -20.26
CA ARG A 504 -16.60 -9.05 -19.09
C ARG A 504 -16.94 -7.95 -18.06
N VAL A 505 -16.93 -6.69 -18.49
CA VAL A 505 -17.21 -5.50 -17.64
C VAL A 505 -18.55 -5.58 -16.91
N ASP A 506 -19.60 -6.10 -17.59
CA ASP A 506 -20.94 -6.26 -17.02
C ASP A 506 -21.00 -7.22 -15.82
N LYS A 507 -20.04 -8.14 -15.72
CA LYS A 507 -19.96 -9.12 -14.62
C LYS A 507 -19.08 -8.62 -13.49
N ASN A 508 -17.98 -7.94 -13.83
CA ASN A 508 -17.06 -7.23 -12.93
C ASN A 508 -16.14 -6.35 -13.80
N VAL A 509 -15.62 -5.23 -13.25
CA VAL A 509 -14.54 -4.50 -13.92
C VAL A 509 -13.34 -5.45 -14.13
N PRO A 510 -12.88 -5.70 -15.37
CA PRO A 510 -11.92 -6.77 -15.62
C PRO A 510 -10.55 -6.39 -15.07
N THR A 511 -10.04 -7.15 -14.10
CA THR A 511 -8.69 -6.96 -13.54
C THR A 511 -7.65 -7.57 -14.47
N ILE A 512 -7.62 -7.07 -15.70
CA ILE A 512 -6.76 -7.49 -16.79
C ILE A 512 -5.70 -6.40 -16.94
N ARG A 513 -4.47 -6.72 -16.52
CA ARG A 513 -3.32 -5.78 -16.50
C ARG A 513 -3.03 -5.13 -17.86
N GLU A 514 -3.42 -5.77 -18.96
CA GLU A 514 -3.33 -5.19 -20.30
C GLU A 514 -4.40 -4.13 -20.54
N THR A 515 -5.66 -4.39 -20.19
CA THR A 515 -6.78 -3.43 -20.27
C THR A 515 -6.52 -2.23 -19.37
N GLU A 516 -6.08 -2.43 -18.13
CA GLU A 516 -5.67 -1.36 -17.20
C GLU A 516 -4.60 -0.44 -17.85
N LYS A 517 -3.59 -1.03 -18.51
CA LYS A 517 -2.54 -0.31 -19.25
C LYS A 517 -3.01 0.31 -20.57
N HIS A 518 -4.04 -0.24 -21.24
CA HIS A 518 -4.65 0.37 -22.41
C HIS A 518 -5.42 1.62 -21.99
N VAL A 519 -6.34 1.50 -21.02
CA VAL A 519 -7.18 2.61 -20.54
C VAL A 519 -6.34 3.76 -20.00
N GLY A 520 -5.32 3.46 -19.17
CA GLY A 520 -4.41 4.48 -18.66
C GLY A 520 -3.63 5.21 -19.76
N ARG A 521 -3.22 4.52 -20.83
CA ARG A 521 -2.55 5.15 -21.99
C ARG A 521 -3.50 6.05 -22.79
N VAL A 522 -4.72 5.57 -23.09
CA VAL A 522 -5.71 6.36 -23.85
C VAL A 522 -6.07 7.63 -23.07
N LEU A 523 -6.40 7.52 -21.79
CA LEU A 523 -6.82 8.68 -21.00
C LEU A 523 -5.67 9.69 -20.81
N ASN A 524 -4.43 9.24 -20.58
CA ASN A 524 -3.28 10.15 -20.52
C ASN A 524 -3.09 10.92 -21.84
N ARG A 525 -3.23 10.25 -23.00
CA ARG A 525 -3.08 10.89 -24.32
C ARG A 525 -4.27 11.80 -24.67
N TYR A 526 -5.48 11.44 -24.25
CA TYR A 526 -6.67 12.28 -24.35
C TYR A 526 -6.49 13.62 -23.60
N TYR A 527 -6.05 13.58 -22.34
CA TYR A 527 -5.74 14.80 -21.59
C TYR A 527 -4.54 15.56 -22.14
N GLU A 528 -3.53 14.86 -22.68
CA GLU A 528 -2.40 15.50 -23.36
C GLU A 528 -2.80 16.26 -24.63
N TYR A 529 -3.84 15.81 -25.35
CA TYR A 529 -4.41 16.52 -26.49
C TYR A 529 -5.34 17.67 -26.07
N GLN A 530 -6.24 17.46 -25.09
CA GLN A 530 -7.10 18.53 -24.56
C GLN A 530 -6.28 19.73 -24.04
N ASN A 531 -5.16 19.47 -23.35
CA ASN A 531 -4.27 20.50 -22.81
C ASN A 531 -3.17 20.96 -23.80
N SER A 532 -3.14 20.48 -25.04
CA SER A 532 -2.10 20.86 -26.00
C SER A 532 -2.61 20.87 -27.46
N PRO A 533 -3.21 22.00 -27.91
CA PRO A 533 -3.69 22.15 -29.28
C PRO A 533 -2.64 21.86 -30.36
N ARG A 534 -1.35 22.16 -30.12
CA ARG A 534 -0.25 21.80 -31.04
C ARG A 534 -0.12 20.28 -31.19
N LYS A 535 -0.14 19.51 -30.09
CA LYS A 535 -0.07 18.04 -30.16
C LYS A 535 -1.30 17.44 -30.84
N MET A 536 -2.48 17.98 -30.55
CA MET A 536 -3.74 17.54 -31.18
C MET A 536 -3.76 17.83 -32.68
N ARG A 537 -3.30 19.03 -33.11
CA ARG A 537 -3.17 19.39 -34.53
C ARG A 537 -2.19 18.48 -35.26
N ASN A 538 -1.00 18.24 -34.70
CA ASN A 538 -0.01 17.33 -35.30
C ASN A 538 -0.57 15.90 -35.46
N ALA A 539 -1.33 15.41 -34.47
CA ALA A 539 -1.98 14.10 -34.54
C ALA A 539 -3.10 14.04 -35.61
N LEU A 540 -3.87 15.11 -35.75
CA LEU A 540 -4.86 15.25 -36.83
C LEU A 540 -4.19 15.30 -38.21
N GLU A 541 -3.10 16.05 -38.38
CA GLU A 541 -2.36 16.13 -39.64
C GLU A 541 -1.75 14.78 -40.04
N ILE A 542 -1.21 14.01 -39.08
CA ILE A 542 -0.77 12.62 -39.31
C ILE A 542 -1.95 11.74 -39.75
N LEU A 543 -3.10 11.85 -39.10
CA LEU A 543 -4.27 11.04 -39.44
C LEU A 543 -4.81 11.40 -40.83
N ASN A 544 -4.96 12.68 -41.15
CA ASN A 544 -5.46 13.14 -42.45
C ASN A 544 -4.57 12.65 -43.61
N ALA A 545 -3.24 12.70 -43.44
CA ALA A 545 -2.29 12.12 -44.41
C ALA A 545 -2.50 10.61 -44.64
N VAL A 546 -2.92 9.86 -43.61
CA VAL A 546 -3.29 8.43 -43.71
C VAL A 546 -4.67 8.23 -44.36
N LEU A 547 -5.56 9.23 -44.29
CA LEU A 547 -6.88 9.21 -44.94
C LEU A 547 -6.87 9.77 -46.37
N GLY A 548 -5.80 10.44 -46.80
CA GLY A 548 -5.76 11.18 -48.05
C GLY A 548 -6.71 12.39 -48.04
N GLU A 549 -6.67 13.16 -46.95
CA GLU A 549 -7.46 14.39 -46.68
C GLU A 549 -6.55 15.57 -46.34
#